data_AF-A0A319DAN0-F1
#
_entry.id   AF-A0A319DAN0-F1
#
_cell.length_a   1.000
_cell.length_b   1.000
_cell.length_c   1.000
_cell.angle_alpha   90.00
_cell.angle_beta   90.00
_cell.angle_gamma   90.00
#
_symmetry.space_group_name_H-M   'P 1'
#
loop_
_entity.id
_entity.type
_entity.pdbx_description
1 polymer ?
#
loop_
_entity_poly.entity_id
_entity_poly.type
_entity_poly.pdbx_seq_one_letter_code
_entity_poly.pdbx_strand_id
1 'polypeptide(L)'
;MHIEAPSETAIERRRRWIEKRCRALQAGKDVGQVSHEGEQTEEAVRSYDPRIVGWDSISWLYKAHCLGVNENAVSGTSKAFISDEGYYADSGELVVKTRSDRDRPRSQRVFSCYGYGSDEAPGPVLPFHWCCFEILTRMLTGTTDTKNVNLDVLYKVMMPLCNLSSSALQLRYGDDIQQAQGRYWECIPGAEYCATHPTNTPGLEKYIQDNMETNPGLKAPSVELHLNGRDPVSPFGRLPLEIVYQICMFLPGDALKALGQASLSIMLVTQNRLFWKQFTQLDMPWFWELQGIKSRKVPDDFNYKRLYMWLDQITAPRYGMSDAKLTGVANRRRIWGACEELADRYHEGLQQPAIRTTQWNSG
;
A
#
# COMPACT_ATOMS: atom_id res chain seq x y z
N MET A 1 6.67 -3.14 19.06
CA MET A 1 5.34 -3.74 18.84
C MET A 1 5.14 -4.91 19.79
N HIS A 2 3.90 -5.19 20.18
CA HIS A 2 3.57 -6.24 21.12
C HIS A 2 2.74 -7.36 20.46
N ILE A 3 3.23 -8.59 20.53
CA ILE A 3 2.48 -9.82 20.19
C ILE A 3 2.22 -10.54 21.51
N GLU A 4 0.95 -10.78 21.82
CA GLU A 4 0.57 -11.46 23.05
C GLU A 4 0.75 -12.97 22.91
N ALA A 5 1.12 -13.63 24.00
CA ALA A 5 1.18 -15.08 24.03
C ALA A 5 -0.25 -15.66 23.86
N PRO A 6 -0.42 -16.70 23.03
CA PRO A 6 -1.75 -17.25 22.78
C PRO A 6 -2.32 -17.89 24.05
N SER A 7 -3.53 -17.47 24.44
CA SER A 7 -4.37 -18.13 25.43
C SER A 7 -5.83 -18.10 24.97
N GLU A 8 -6.66 -19.07 25.39
CA GLU A 8 -8.09 -19.09 25.02
C GLU A 8 -8.81 -17.82 25.46
N THR A 9 -8.47 -17.30 26.64
CA THR A 9 -9.03 -16.06 27.17
C THR A 9 -8.60 -14.83 26.35
N ALA A 10 -7.35 -14.76 25.89
CA ALA A 10 -6.87 -13.68 25.02
C ALA A 10 -7.54 -13.73 23.63
N ILE A 11 -7.72 -14.93 23.08
CA ILE A 11 -8.38 -15.13 21.78
C ILE A 11 -9.85 -14.68 21.85
N GLU A 12 -10.58 -15.10 22.88
CA GLU A 12 -12.00 -14.77 23.02
C GLU A 12 -12.21 -13.27 23.28
N ARG A 13 -11.38 -12.65 24.13
CA ARG A 13 -11.40 -11.17 24.32
C ARG A 13 -11.18 -10.43 23.00
N ARG A 14 -10.17 -10.84 22.22
CA ARG A 14 -9.87 -10.24 20.91
C ARG A 14 -11.05 -10.39 19.96
N ARG A 15 -11.65 -11.58 19.89
CA ARG A 15 -12.79 -11.84 19.00
C ARG A 15 -13.95 -10.90 19.33
N ARG A 16 -14.32 -10.77 20.61
CA ARG A 16 -15.38 -9.84 21.04
C ARG A 16 -15.03 -8.40 20.69
N TRP A 17 -13.78 -8.00 20.87
CA TRP A 17 -13.29 -6.66 20.52
C TRP A 17 -13.46 -6.37 19.03
N ILE A 18 -13.00 -7.28 18.17
CA ILE A 18 -13.12 -7.17 16.71
C ILE A 18 -14.59 -7.13 16.30
N GLU A 19 -15.43 -8.01 16.84
CA GLU A 19 -16.87 -8.02 16.55
C GLU A 19 -17.56 -6.72 16.96
N LYS A 20 -17.26 -6.16 18.14
CA LYS A 20 -17.79 -4.88 18.63
C LYS A 20 -17.42 -3.75 17.67
N ARG A 21 -16.14 -3.65 17.29
CA ARG A 21 -15.64 -2.62 16.38
C ARG A 21 -16.21 -2.77 14.96
N CYS A 22 -16.31 -3.99 14.43
CA CYS A 22 -16.95 -4.25 13.15
C CYS A 22 -18.40 -3.75 13.12
N ARG A 23 -19.19 -4.00 14.17
CA ARG A 23 -20.57 -3.50 14.28
C ARG A 23 -20.62 -1.97 14.34
N ALA A 24 -19.70 -1.34 15.06
CA ALA A 24 -19.63 0.11 15.13
C ALA A 24 -19.30 0.75 13.77
N LEU A 25 -18.33 0.20 13.04
CA LEU A 25 -17.98 0.61 11.68
C LEU A 25 -19.16 0.48 10.72
N GLN A 26 -19.90 -0.65 10.79
CA GLN A 26 -21.11 -0.85 9.98
C GLN A 26 -22.22 0.14 10.30
N ALA A 27 -22.29 0.62 11.55
CA ALA A 27 -23.25 1.62 12.00
C ALA A 27 -22.80 3.07 11.74
N GLY A 28 -21.64 3.29 11.12
CA GLY A 28 -21.09 4.63 10.86
C GLY A 28 -20.69 5.40 12.14
N LYS A 29 -20.44 4.70 13.25
CA LYS A 29 -20.03 5.32 14.52
C LYS A 29 -18.52 5.61 14.51
N ASP A 30 -18.12 6.69 15.18
CA ASP A 30 -16.72 7.00 15.41
C ASP A 30 -16.08 5.92 16.31
N VAL A 31 -15.08 5.24 15.76
CA VAL A 31 -14.35 4.14 16.40
C VAL A 31 -13.57 4.62 17.63
N GLY A 32 -13.13 5.88 17.66
CA GLY A 32 -12.43 6.48 18.81
C GLY A 32 -13.31 6.59 20.07
N GLN A 33 -14.63 6.50 19.92
CA GLN A 33 -15.59 6.50 21.02
C GLN A 33 -15.95 5.09 21.51
N VAL A 34 -15.80 4.07 20.64
CA VAL A 34 -16.12 2.66 20.95
C VAL A 34 -15.19 2.09 22.04
N SER A 35 -13.98 2.63 22.15
CA SER A 35 -12.99 2.31 23.19
C SER A 35 -13.33 2.86 24.57
N HIS A 36 -14.23 3.84 24.69
CA HIS A 36 -14.54 4.51 25.96
C HIS A 36 -15.98 4.31 26.46
N GLU A 37 -16.90 3.85 25.61
CA GLU A 37 -18.26 3.50 26.04
C GLU A 37 -18.30 2.14 26.76
N GLY A 38 -18.23 2.18 28.10
CA GLY A 38 -19.06 1.32 28.96
C GLY A 38 -18.41 0.26 29.84
N GLU A 39 -17.11 -0.04 29.77
CA GLU A 39 -16.52 -1.12 30.58
C GLU A 39 -15.19 -0.69 31.22
N GLN A 40 -15.25 -0.33 32.50
CA GLN A 40 -14.07 -0.09 33.35
C GLN A 40 -13.35 -1.41 33.75
N THR A 41 -13.67 -2.55 33.12
CA THR A 41 -13.30 -3.89 33.59
C THR A 41 -12.66 -4.82 32.56
N GLU A 42 -12.74 -4.56 31.25
CA GLU A 42 -12.00 -5.33 30.25
C GLU A 42 -10.70 -4.58 29.87
N GLU A 43 -9.53 -5.13 30.22
CA GLU A 43 -8.24 -4.59 29.79
C GLU A 43 -8.21 -4.43 28.25
N ALA A 44 -7.87 -3.23 27.79
CA ALA A 44 -7.76 -2.95 26.36
C ALA A 44 -6.72 -3.87 25.71
N VAL A 45 -7.14 -4.62 24.68
CA VAL A 45 -6.23 -5.49 23.91
C VAL A 45 -5.33 -4.60 23.05
N ARG A 46 -4.04 -4.52 23.41
CA ARG A 46 -3.02 -3.68 22.74
C ARG A 46 -1.95 -4.53 22.04
N SER A 47 -2.34 -5.66 21.50
CA SER A 47 -1.46 -6.67 20.92
C SER A 47 -2.01 -7.16 19.58
N TYR A 48 -1.14 -7.65 18.69
CA TYR A 48 -1.60 -8.36 17.48
C TYR A 48 -1.81 -9.85 17.71
N ASP A 49 -2.65 -10.49 16.87
CA ASP A 49 -2.95 -11.93 16.96
C ASP A 49 -1.76 -12.76 16.46
N PRO A 50 -1.15 -13.60 17.30
CA PRO A 50 0.01 -14.42 16.92
C PRO A 50 -0.31 -15.46 15.83
N ARG A 51 -1.60 -15.77 15.57
CA ARG A 51 -2.02 -16.67 14.49
C ARG A 51 -2.01 -15.98 13.12
N ILE A 52 -2.07 -14.65 13.11
CA ILE A 52 -2.10 -13.85 11.89
C ILE A 52 -0.72 -13.25 11.62
N VAL A 53 -0.07 -12.72 12.64
CA VAL A 53 1.27 -12.12 12.55
C VAL A 53 2.26 -12.78 13.49
N GLY A 54 3.34 -13.30 12.90
CA GLY A 54 4.52 -13.80 13.62
C GLY A 54 5.72 -12.86 13.45
N TRP A 55 6.83 -13.19 14.12
CA TRP A 55 8.07 -12.40 14.04
C TRP A 55 8.55 -12.18 12.60
N ASP A 56 8.54 -13.22 11.78
CA ASP A 56 8.96 -13.14 10.37
C ASP A 56 8.14 -12.12 9.57
N SER A 57 6.86 -11.97 9.92
CA SER A 57 5.95 -11.03 9.25
C SER A 57 6.08 -9.58 9.72
N ILE A 58 6.66 -9.31 10.89
CA ILE A 58 6.73 -7.96 11.47
C ILE A 58 8.17 -7.46 11.68
N SER A 59 9.17 -8.32 11.57
CA SER A 59 10.59 -7.98 11.82
C SER A 59 11.10 -6.84 10.94
N TRP A 60 10.53 -6.68 9.75
CA TRP A 60 10.84 -5.59 8.82
C TRP A 60 10.58 -4.19 9.41
N LEU A 61 9.62 -4.06 10.34
CA LEU A 61 9.28 -2.78 10.99
C LEU A 61 10.36 -2.29 11.96
N TYR A 62 11.32 -3.13 12.32
CA TYR A 62 12.45 -2.75 13.18
C TYR A 62 13.66 -2.27 12.37
N LYS A 63 13.57 -2.30 11.04
CA LYS A 63 14.63 -1.92 10.11
C LYS A 63 14.17 -0.76 9.24
N ALA A 64 14.86 0.36 9.31
CA ALA A 64 14.52 1.54 8.53
C ALA A 64 15.74 2.11 7.83
N HIS A 65 15.49 2.80 6.74
CA HIS A 65 16.44 3.63 6.01
C HIS A 65 15.88 5.05 5.97
N CYS A 66 16.66 6.03 5.57
CA CYS A 66 16.15 7.35 5.24
C CYS A 66 16.60 7.84 3.88
N LEU A 67 15.75 8.66 3.27
CA LEU A 67 16.06 9.52 2.14
C LEU A 67 16.39 10.91 2.70
N GLY A 68 17.59 11.41 2.44
CA GLY A 68 18.04 12.72 2.88
C GLY A 68 18.78 13.45 1.78
N VAL A 69 19.15 14.71 2.04
CA VAL A 69 19.96 15.52 1.12
C VAL A 69 21.26 15.94 1.82
N ASN A 70 22.38 15.81 1.11
CA ASN A 70 23.65 16.39 1.51
C ASN A 70 23.84 17.72 0.79
N GLU A 71 23.65 18.83 1.52
CA GLU A 71 23.79 20.18 0.95
C GLU A 71 25.21 20.49 0.46
N ASN A 72 26.21 19.80 1.01
CA ASN A 72 27.62 19.95 0.66
C ASN A 72 28.05 19.06 -0.52
N ALA A 73 27.10 18.38 -1.18
CA ALA A 73 27.40 17.56 -2.36
C ALA A 73 27.97 18.43 -3.49
N VAL A 74 28.96 17.89 -4.21
CA VAL A 74 29.66 18.60 -5.30
C VAL A 74 28.66 18.98 -6.39
N SER A 75 28.77 20.22 -6.88
CA SER A 75 27.93 20.74 -7.96
C SER A 75 27.96 19.80 -9.18
N GLY A 76 26.79 19.31 -9.61
CA GLY A 76 26.65 18.36 -10.72
C GLY A 76 26.45 16.89 -10.29
N THR A 77 26.49 16.57 -8.99
CA THR A 77 26.12 15.26 -8.45
C THR A 77 24.76 15.29 -7.75
N SER A 78 24.07 14.14 -7.69
CA SER A 78 22.84 13.97 -6.92
C SER A 78 23.10 14.37 -5.47
N LYS A 79 22.28 15.29 -4.94
CA LYS A 79 22.42 15.73 -3.54
C LYS A 79 21.71 14.77 -2.60
N ALA A 80 20.64 14.14 -3.08
CA ALA A 80 19.89 13.14 -2.34
C ALA A 80 20.65 11.82 -2.21
N PHE A 81 20.50 11.18 -1.04
CA PHE A 81 21.09 9.89 -0.71
C PHE A 81 20.10 9.00 0.04
N ILE A 82 20.32 7.69 -0.02
CA ILE A 82 19.68 6.70 0.84
C ILE A 82 20.69 6.24 1.89
N SER A 83 20.29 6.17 3.15
CA SER A 83 21.13 5.65 4.23
C SER A 83 21.29 4.12 4.19
N ASP A 84 22.33 3.63 4.87
CA ASP A 84 22.41 2.23 5.26
C ASP A 84 21.27 1.83 6.22
N GLU A 85 21.17 0.53 6.52
CA GLU A 85 20.18 -0.01 7.47
C GLU A 85 20.38 0.59 8.87
N GLY A 86 19.29 1.13 9.40
CA GLY A 86 19.19 1.69 10.74
C GLY A 86 17.92 1.24 11.44
N TYR A 87 17.61 1.92 12.54
CA TYR A 87 16.38 1.72 13.29
C TYR A 87 15.87 3.07 13.80
N TYR A 88 14.55 3.16 13.95
CA TYR A 88 13.92 4.34 14.52
C TYR A 88 14.16 4.36 16.04
N ALA A 89 14.71 5.47 16.53
CA ALA A 89 14.94 5.71 17.94
C ALA A 89 13.82 6.59 18.53
N ASP A 90 13.78 6.67 19.85
CA ASP A 90 12.84 7.55 20.53
C ASP A 90 13.09 9.01 20.12
N SER A 91 12.01 9.81 19.99
CA SER A 91 12.04 11.25 19.69
C SER A 91 12.19 11.68 18.23
N GLY A 92 11.85 10.83 17.25
CA GLY A 92 11.85 11.26 15.85
C GLY A 92 13.20 11.11 15.14
N GLU A 93 14.09 10.28 15.69
CA GLU A 93 15.43 10.10 15.16
C GLU A 93 15.59 8.75 14.46
N LEU A 94 16.43 8.73 13.42
CA LEU A 94 16.89 7.49 12.80
C LEU A 94 18.36 7.27 13.11
N VAL A 95 18.69 6.13 13.73
CA VAL A 95 20.07 5.74 14.03
C VAL A 95 20.56 4.74 13.00
N VAL A 96 21.55 5.15 12.22
CA VAL A 96 22.18 4.35 11.16
C VAL A 96 23.53 3.83 11.64
N LYS A 97 23.71 2.51 11.55
CA LYS A 97 24.98 1.87 11.92
C LYS A 97 25.95 2.01 10.75
N THR A 98 26.99 2.84 10.89
CA THR A 98 28.03 2.92 9.87
C THR A 98 28.82 1.61 9.84
N ARG A 99 29.07 1.08 8.65
CA ARG A 99 29.90 -0.10 8.48
C ARG A 99 31.30 0.19 9.03
N SER A 100 31.73 -0.58 10.02
CA SER A 100 33.09 -0.49 10.56
C SER A 100 34.05 -1.01 9.49
N ASP A 101 34.87 -0.11 8.93
CA ASP A 101 36.20 -0.54 8.49
C ASP A 101 36.94 -1.08 9.72
N ARG A 102 37.73 -2.13 9.53
CA ARG A 102 38.12 -3.11 10.54
C ARG A 102 38.84 -2.58 11.80
N ASP A 103 39.15 -1.29 11.89
CA ASP A 103 39.97 -0.71 12.96
C ASP A 103 39.40 0.57 13.61
N ARG A 104 38.09 0.86 13.50
CA ARG A 104 37.47 2.01 14.20
C ARG A 104 36.27 1.60 15.06
N PRO A 105 36.04 2.26 16.21
CA PRO A 105 34.79 2.07 16.96
C PRO A 105 33.61 2.42 16.04
N ARG A 106 32.52 1.63 16.15
CA ARG A 106 31.30 1.82 15.35
C ARG A 106 30.79 3.26 15.51
N SER A 107 31.03 4.11 14.53
CA SER A 107 30.39 5.42 14.48
C SER A 107 28.92 5.21 14.14
N GLN A 108 28.03 5.73 14.97
CA GLN A 108 26.60 5.80 14.66
C GLN A 108 26.33 7.18 14.05
N ARG A 109 25.52 7.22 13.00
CA ARG A 109 25.01 8.48 12.48
C ARG A 109 23.55 8.59 12.87
N VAL A 110 23.18 9.73 13.42
CA VAL A 110 21.81 10.05 13.83
C VAL A 110 21.25 11.06 12.86
N PHE A 111 19.99 10.90 12.48
CA PHE A 111 19.29 11.84 11.60
C PHE A 111 17.95 12.24 12.20
N SER A 112 17.57 13.50 12.05
CA SER A 112 16.24 13.99 12.45
C SER A 112 15.22 13.70 11.34
N CYS A 113 14.17 12.95 11.67
CA CYS A 113 13.13 12.57 10.72
C CYS A 113 12.06 13.64 10.61
N TYR A 114 11.65 13.97 9.38
CA TYR A 114 10.55 14.89 9.03
C TYR A 114 10.68 16.36 9.49
N GLY A 115 11.49 16.64 10.51
CA GLY A 115 11.77 17.97 11.05
C GLY A 115 13.19 18.45 10.76
N TYR A 116 13.43 19.75 10.94
CA TYR A 116 14.77 20.31 10.85
C TYR A 116 15.66 19.70 11.93
N GLY A 117 16.85 19.24 11.51
CA GLY A 117 17.82 18.64 12.41
C GLY A 117 18.70 19.65 13.14
N SER A 118 19.65 19.12 13.90
CA SER A 118 20.76 19.86 14.51
C SER A 118 22.09 19.50 13.83
N ASP A 119 23.18 20.13 14.23
CA ASP A 119 24.53 19.75 13.78
C ASP A 119 24.89 18.30 14.19
N GLU A 120 24.34 17.81 15.30
CA GLU A 120 24.55 16.45 15.82
C GLU A 120 23.67 15.41 15.12
N ALA A 121 22.44 15.81 14.76
CA ALA A 121 21.46 14.98 14.08
C ALA A 121 20.88 15.72 12.87
N PRO A 122 21.58 15.74 11.72
CA PRO A 122 21.15 16.48 10.55
C PRO A 122 19.81 15.94 10.02
N GLY A 123 19.02 16.85 9.44
CA GLY A 123 17.70 16.57 8.88
C GLY A 123 17.17 17.82 8.17
N PRO A 124 15.98 17.76 7.56
CA PRO A 124 15.04 16.64 7.61
C PRO A 124 15.47 15.44 6.76
N VAL A 125 15.28 14.23 7.29
CA VAL A 125 15.32 13.01 6.50
C VAL A 125 13.95 12.34 6.50
N LEU A 126 13.68 11.54 5.48
CA LEU A 126 12.41 10.86 5.28
C LEU A 126 12.61 9.36 5.52
N PRO A 127 12.20 8.82 6.68
CA PRO A 127 12.38 7.42 6.99
C PRO A 127 11.44 6.54 6.17
N PHE A 128 11.91 5.37 5.79
CA PHE A 128 11.14 4.36 5.08
C PHE A 128 11.65 2.95 5.37
N HIS A 129 10.80 1.96 5.15
CA HIS A 129 11.20 0.56 5.14
C HIS A 129 11.54 0.12 3.72
N TRP A 130 12.55 -0.75 3.56
CA TRP A 130 13.03 -1.15 2.23
C TRP A 130 11.94 -1.75 1.34
N CYS A 131 11.06 -2.60 1.91
CA CYS A 131 9.95 -3.20 1.17
C CYS A 131 8.91 -2.16 0.71
N CYS A 132 8.71 -1.07 1.45
CA CYS A 132 7.88 0.06 1.00
C CYS A 132 8.54 0.82 -0.14
N PHE A 133 9.86 1.01 -0.09
CA PHE A 133 10.62 1.66 -1.15
C PHE A 133 10.66 0.83 -2.44
N GLU A 134 10.69 -0.49 -2.34
CA GLU A 134 10.55 -1.39 -3.48
C GLU A 134 9.19 -1.22 -4.17
N ILE A 135 8.11 -1.11 -3.38
CA ILE A 135 6.76 -0.86 -3.91
C ILE A 135 6.70 0.50 -4.60
N LEU A 136 7.26 1.55 -3.98
CA LEU A 136 7.36 2.88 -4.57
C LEU A 136 8.17 2.85 -5.88
N THR A 137 9.31 2.15 -5.90
CA THR A 137 10.16 2.02 -7.10
C THR A 137 9.36 1.40 -8.25
N ARG A 138 8.58 0.34 -7.98
CA ARG A 138 7.71 -0.29 -8.97
C ARG A 138 6.65 0.66 -9.49
N MET A 139 6.02 1.45 -8.61
CA MET A 139 5.04 2.45 -9.00
C MET A 139 5.66 3.54 -9.90
N LEU A 140 6.83 4.07 -9.53
CA LEU A 140 7.46 5.18 -10.24
C LEU A 140 8.13 4.78 -11.56
N THR A 141 8.61 3.54 -11.68
CA THR A 141 9.51 3.14 -12.77
C THR A 141 9.07 1.88 -13.52
N GLY A 142 8.10 1.14 -12.98
CA GLY A 142 7.73 -0.17 -13.49
C GLY A 142 8.73 -1.30 -13.20
N THR A 143 9.84 -1.03 -12.50
CA THR A 143 10.87 -2.04 -12.16
C THR A 143 11.18 -2.07 -10.67
N THR A 144 12.02 -3.01 -10.22
CA THR A 144 12.57 -3.06 -8.85
C THR A 144 13.93 -2.37 -8.73
N ASP A 145 14.46 -1.81 -9.82
CA ASP A 145 15.79 -1.21 -9.82
C ASP A 145 15.73 0.22 -9.28
N THR A 146 16.20 0.38 -8.05
CA THR A 146 16.20 1.67 -7.34
C THR A 146 17.05 2.73 -8.03
N LYS A 147 17.97 2.35 -8.92
CA LYS A 147 18.79 3.29 -9.70
C LYS A 147 17.98 4.11 -10.70
N ASN A 148 16.79 3.62 -11.07
CA ASN A 148 15.90 4.32 -11.99
C ASN A 148 15.11 5.45 -11.29
N VAL A 149 15.19 5.55 -9.96
CA VAL A 149 14.51 6.58 -9.19
C VAL A 149 15.41 7.79 -9.06
N ASN A 150 14.93 8.96 -9.50
CA ASN A 150 15.59 10.23 -9.27
C ASN A 150 15.35 10.67 -7.82
N LEU A 151 16.34 10.42 -6.95
CA LEU A 151 16.23 10.69 -5.52
C LEU A 151 16.11 12.18 -5.19
N ASP A 152 16.71 13.07 -6.00
CA ASP A 152 16.61 14.52 -5.80
C ASP A 152 15.16 14.98 -6.00
N VAL A 153 14.53 14.54 -7.09
CA VAL A 153 13.12 14.83 -7.36
C VAL A 153 12.24 14.19 -6.29
N LEU A 154 12.51 12.94 -5.92
CA LEU A 154 11.73 12.24 -4.90
C LEU A 154 11.76 12.97 -3.56
N TYR A 155 12.94 13.36 -3.08
CA TYR A 155 13.08 14.13 -1.85
C TYR A 155 12.34 15.47 -1.95
N LYS A 156 12.54 16.20 -3.06
CA LYS A 156 11.88 17.50 -3.30
C LYS A 156 10.36 17.40 -3.25
N VAL A 157 9.74 16.33 -3.76
CA VAL A 157 8.27 16.18 -3.77
C VAL A 157 7.72 15.65 -2.44
N MET A 158 8.50 14.87 -1.70
CA MET A 158 8.07 14.33 -0.40
C MET A 158 8.23 15.35 0.73
N MET A 159 9.23 16.23 0.66
CA MET A 159 9.52 17.21 1.71
C MET A 159 8.33 18.13 2.09
N PRO A 160 7.60 18.72 1.14
CA PRO A 160 6.42 19.54 1.45
C PRO A 160 5.27 18.76 2.10
N LEU A 161 5.33 17.42 2.08
CA LEU A 161 4.30 16.56 2.67
C LEU A 161 4.59 16.22 4.13
N CYS A 162 5.71 16.64 4.72
CA CYS A 162 5.94 16.44 6.15
C CYS A 162 4.78 17.05 6.97
N ASN A 163 4.17 16.24 7.83
CA ASN A 163 3.06 16.71 8.65
C ASN A 163 3.52 17.72 9.73
N LEU A 164 2.56 18.46 10.30
CA LEU A 164 2.83 19.48 11.32
C LEU A 164 3.48 18.93 12.59
N SER A 165 3.26 17.64 12.88
CA SER A 165 3.83 16.95 14.03
C SER A 165 5.19 16.30 13.74
N SER A 166 5.75 16.49 12.53
CA SER A 166 7.01 15.87 12.08
C SER A 166 7.11 14.37 12.38
N SER A 167 6.01 13.63 12.15
CA SER A 167 5.91 12.20 12.47
C SER A 167 5.60 11.32 11.27
N ALA A 168 5.05 11.89 10.19
CA ALA A 168 4.71 11.18 8.97
C ALA A 168 4.55 12.15 7.80
N LEU A 169 4.43 11.62 6.58
CA LEU A 169 3.97 12.41 5.43
C LEU A 169 2.44 12.53 5.45
N GLN A 170 1.90 13.59 4.86
CA GLN A 170 0.47 13.81 4.66
C GLN A 170 -0.02 13.00 3.46
N LEU A 171 -0.01 11.67 3.60
CA LEU A 171 -0.50 10.69 2.63
C LEU A 171 -1.68 9.92 3.23
N ARG A 172 -2.59 9.41 2.40
CA ARG A 172 -3.67 8.54 2.88
C ARG A 172 -3.16 7.13 3.14
N TYR A 173 -2.61 6.92 4.34
CA TYR A 173 -2.14 5.59 4.76
C TYR A 173 -3.28 4.62 5.13
N GLY A 174 -4.50 5.11 5.31
CA GLY A 174 -5.69 4.39 5.78
C GLY A 174 -6.02 4.66 7.25
N ASP A 175 -7.31 4.59 7.60
CA ASP A 175 -7.83 5.00 8.92
C ASP A 175 -7.17 4.24 10.08
N ASP A 176 -6.95 2.93 9.91
CA ASP A 176 -6.27 2.09 10.92
C ASP A 176 -4.83 2.54 11.18
N ILE A 177 -4.11 3.00 10.15
CA ILE A 177 -2.76 3.53 10.31
C ILE A 177 -2.79 4.90 10.99
N GLN A 178 -3.70 5.77 10.57
CA GLN A 178 -3.85 7.10 11.16
C GLN A 178 -4.19 7.01 12.66
N GLN A 179 -5.01 6.03 13.06
CA GLN A 179 -5.30 5.76 14.46
C GLN A 179 -4.08 5.19 15.21
N ALA A 180 -3.31 4.31 14.56
CA ALA A 180 -2.10 3.71 15.17
C ALA A 180 -0.92 4.71 15.29
N GLN A 181 -0.94 5.79 14.50
CA GLN A 181 0.07 6.85 14.52
C GLN A 181 -0.13 7.79 15.72
N GLY A 182 0.65 7.56 16.77
CA GLY A 182 0.75 8.47 17.92
C GLY A 182 2.20 8.82 18.25
N ARG A 183 2.46 9.15 19.52
CA ARG A 183 3.84 9.25 20.05
C ARG A 183 4.61 7.93 19.91
N TYR A 184 3.87 6.81 20.00
CA TYR A 184 4.35 5.46 19.75
C TYR A 184 3.34 4.76 18.85
N TRP A 185 3.78 3.68 18.18
CA TRP A 185 2.89 2.83 17.41
C TRP A 185 1.94 2.05 18.33
N GLU A 186 0.64 2.19 18.13
CA GLU A 186 -0.38 1.41 18.83
C GLU A 186 -0.78 0.16 18.03
N CYS A 187 -0.70 -1.02 18.66
CA CYS A 187 -1.17 -2.26 18.05
C CYS A 187 -2.70 -2.35 18.15
N ILE A 188 -3.38 -2.14 17.02
CA ILE A 188 -4.83 -2.25 16.89
C ILE A 188 -5.23 -3.70 16.53
N PRO A 189 -5.95 -4.44 17.39
CA PRO A 189 -6.42 -5.79 17.09
C PRO A 189 -7.36 -5.81 15.87
N GLY A 190 -7.22 -6.74 14.93
CA GLY A 190 -8.01 -6.74 13.69
C GLY A 190 -7.40 -5.89 12.57
N ALA A 191 -6.42 -5.03 12.86
CA ALA A 191 -5.64 -4.30 11.85
C ALA A 191 -4.26 -4.92 11.60
N GLU A 192 -4.11 -6.24 11.83
CA GLU A 192 -2.85 -6.97 11.66
C GLU A 192 -2.29 -6.82 10.23
N TYR A 193 -3.17 -6.66 9.23
CA TYR A 193 -2.76 -6.42 7.85
C TYR A 193 -1.85 -5.19 7.71
N CYS A 194 -1.95 -4.17 8.57
CA CYS A 194 -1.07 -3.01 8.54
C CYS A 194 0.38 -3.34 8.90
N ALA A 195 0.60 -4.36 9.73
CA ALA A 195 1.92 -4.74 10.25
C ALA A 195 2.58 -5.89 9.47
N THR A 196 1.80 -6.71 8.76
CA THR A 196 2.32 -7.83 7.97
C THR A 196 3.24 -7.36 6.84
N HIS A 197 4.36 -8.04 6.64
CA HIS A 197 5.31 -7.75 5.58
C HIS A 197 4.61 -7.70 4.20
N PRO A 198 4.73 -6.59 3.44
CA PRO A 198 3.94 -6.40 2.24
C PRO A 198 4.45 -7.19 1.02
N THR A 199 5.77 -7.42 0.91
CA THR A 199 6.36 -8.12 -0.23
C THR A 199 6.67 -9.61 0.02
N ASN A 200 6.96 -9.99 1.27
CA ASN A 200 7.22 -11.39 1.64
C ASN A 200 5.91 -12.10 2.04
N THR A 201 5.24 -12.70 1.07
CA THR A 201 3.97 -13.41 1.23
C THR A 201 4.12 -14.90 0.89
N PRO A 202 4.72 -15.71 1.77
CA PRO A 202 5.02 -17.11 1.48
C PRO A 202 3.73 -17.92 1.28
N GLY A 203 3.72 -18.79 0.27
CA GLY A 203 2.58 -19.66 -0.05
C GLY A 203 1.41 -18.97 -0.77
N LEU A 204 1.49 -17.67 -1.04
CA LEU A 204 0.47 -16.92 -1.78
C LEU A 204 0.28 -17.47 -3.20
N GLU A 205 1.37 -17.70 -3.95
CA GLU A 205 1.29 -18.21 -5.32
C GLU A 205 0.56 -19.55 -5.39
N LYS A 206 0.89 -20.46 -4.46
CA LYS A 206 0.21 -21.75 -4.33
C LYS A 206 -1.26 -21.57 -3.96
N TYR A 207 -1.56 -20.69 -3.00
CA TYR A 207 -2.95 -20.41 -2.60
C TYR A 207 -3.78 -19.89 -3.78
N ILE A 208 -3.26 -18.97 -4.59
CA ILE A 208 -3.95 -18.46 -5.77
C ILE A 208 -4.14 -19.57 -6.80
N GLN A 209 -3.10 -20.38 -7.04
CA GLN A 209 -3.19 -21.52 -7.96
C GLN A 209 -4.26 -22.52 -7.53
N ASP A 210 -4.22 -22.97 -6.28
CA ASP A 210 -5.18 -23.93 -5.73
C ASP A 210 -6.61 -23.40 -5.89
N ASN A 211 -6.83 -22.10 -5.64
CA ASN A 211 -8.14 -21.46 -5.86
C ASN A 211 -8.53 -21.39 -7.33
N MET A 212 -7.61 -21.07 -8.25
CA MET A 212 -7.91 -21.06 -9.68
C MET A 212 -8.34 -22.44 -10.21
N GLU A 213 -7.76 -23.51 -9.65
CA GLU A 213 -8.06 -24.89 -10.04
C GLU A 213 -9.35 -25.42 -9.38
N THR A 214 -9.55 -25.13 -8.11
CA THR A 214 -10.59 -25.76 -7.28
C THR A 214 -11.84 -24.90 -7.05
N ASN A 215 -11.75 -23.57 -7.16
CA ASN A 215 -12.86 -22.69 -6.84
C ASN A 215 -13.92 -22.72 -7.97
N PRO A 216 -15.10 -23.33 -7.75
CA PRO A 216 -16.15 -23.40 -8.78
C PRO A 216 -16.70 -22.00 -9.10
N GLY A 217 -16.58 -21.07 -8.14
CA GLY A 217 -16.93 -19.67 -8.33
C GLY A 217 -16.15 -19.02 -9.47
N LEU A 218 -14.94 -19.47 -9.81
CA LEU A 218 -14.13 -18.88 -10.89
C LEU A 218 -14.42 -19.47 -12.28
N LYS A 219 -15.19 -20.56 -12.36
CA LYS A 219 -15.50 -21.27 -13.62
C LYS A 219 -16.91 -21.00 -14.14
N ALA A 220 -17.80 -20.48 -13.30
CA ALA A 220 -19.18 -20.32 -13.73
C ALA A 220 -19.32 -19.25 -14.84
N PRO A 221 -20.21 -19.48 -15.82
CA PRO A 221 -20.46 -18.55 -16.91
C PRO A 221 -20.93 -17.20 -16.36
N SER A 222 -20.60 -16.13 -17.09
CA SER A 222 -21.16 -14.81 -16.84
C SER A 222 -22.67 -14.88 -17.06
N VAL A 223 -23.44 -14.22 -16.17
CA VAL A 223 -24.92 -14.21 -16.20
C VAL A 223 -25.43 -13.86 -17.60
N GLU A 224 -26.41 -14.61 -18.09
CA GLU A 224 -27.08 -14.32 -19.37
C GLU A 224 -27.71 -12.93 -19.34
N LEU A 225 -27.48 -12.19 -20.43
CA LEU A 225 -28.01 -10.84 -20.61
C LEU A 225 -29.51 -10.90 -20.87
N HIS A 226 -30.32 -10.74 -19.83
CA HIS A 226 -31.75 -10.51 -19.99
C HIS A 226 -31.99 -9.02 -20.30
N LEU A 227 -32.18 -8.72 -21.58
CA LEU A 227 -32.40 -7.35 -22.05
C LEU A 227 -33.71 -6.75 -21.53
N ASN A 228 -34.67 -7.55 -21.06
CA ASN A 228 -35.94 -7.12 -20.43
C ASN A 228 -36.64 -5.92 -21.11
N GLY A 229 -36.54 -5.81 -22.44
CA GLY A 229 -37.09 -4.67 -23.18
C GLY A 229 -36.44 -3.31 -22.87
N ARG A 230 -35.27 -3.28 -22.21
CA ARG A 230 -34.47 -2.08 -22.02
C ARG A 230 -33.90 -1.69 -23.37
N ASP A 231 -34.30 -0.50 -23.84
CA ASP A 231 -33.70 0.18 -24.99
C ASP A 231 -32.91 1.40 -24.48
N PRO A 232 -31.82 1.19 -23.71
CA PRO A 232 -31.11 2.30 -23.11
C PRO A 232 -30.42 3.08 -24.22
N VAL A 233 -30.88 4.30 -24.45
CA VAL A 233 -30.17 5.30 -25.26
C VAL A 233 -28.89 5.68 -24.51
N SER A 234 -27.90 4.79 -24.57
CA SER A 234 -26.60 4.99 -23.95
C SER A 234 -25.78 5.89 -24.87
N PRO A 235 -25.17 6.99 -24.36
CA PRO A 235 -24.26 7.79 -25.17
C PRO A 235 -23.08 6.94 -25.68
N PHE A 236 -22.71 5.89 -24.95
CA PHE A 236 -21.67 4.94 -25.36
C PHE A 236 -22.08 4.07 -26.54
N GLY A 237 -23.38 3.84 -26.75
CA GLY A 237 -23.88 3.09 -27.91
C GLY A 237 -23.68 3.82 -29.24
N ARG A 238 -23.36 5.12 -29.21
CA ARG A 238 -23.05 5.94 -30.39
C ARG A 238 -21.55 6.01 -30.69
N LEU A 239 -20.70 5.47 -29.80
CA LEU A 239 -19.26 5.46 -29.97
C LEU A 239 -18.82 4.15 -30.62
N PRO A 240 -17.73 4.15 -31.40
CA PRO A 240 -17.07 2.92 -31.82
C PRO A 240 -16.71 2.06 -30.61
N LEU A 241 -16.83 0.73 -30.75
CA LEU A 241 -16.62 -0.22 -29.64
C LEU A 241 -15.21 -0.09 -29.04
N GLU A 242 -14.23 0.25 -29.87
CA GLU A 242 -12.84 0.46 -29.50
C GLU A 242 -12.70 1.65 -28.55
N ILE A 243 -13.47 2.73 -28.76
CA ILE A 243 -13.46 3.90 -27.88
C ILE A 243 -14.10 3.54 -26.53
N VAL A 244 -15.21 2.81 -26.56
CA VAL A 244 -15.85 2.33 -25.33
C VAL A 244 -14.92 1.40 -24.55
N TYR A 245 -14.20 0.52 -25.26
CA TYR A 245 -13.17 -0.34 -24.68
C TYR A 245 -12.09 0.49 -23.97
N GLN A 246 -11.51 1.49 -24.64
CA GLN A 246 -10.49 2.35 -24.04
C GLN A 246 -11.02 3.11 -22.82
N ILE A 247 -12.22 3.70 -22.91
CA ILE A 247 -12.86 4.37 -21.77
C ILE A 247 -12.94 3.42 -20.57
N CYS A 248 -13.42 2.19 -20.78
CA CYS A 248 -13.50 1.18 -19.71
C CYS A 248 -12.14 0.84 -19.10
N MET A 249 -11.06 0.83 -19.89
CA MET A 249 -9.70 0.54 -19.41
C MET A 249 -9.10 1.67 -18.56
N PHE A 250 -9.62 2.89 -18.65
CA PHE A 250 -9.19 4.04 -17.83
C PHE A 250 -10.00 4.22 -16.55
N LEU A 251 -11.08 3.44 -16.35
CA LEU A 251 -11.92 3.56 -15.16
C LEU A 251 -11.36 2.69 -14.03
N PRO A 252 -11.45 3.17 -12.77
CA PRO A 252 -11.22 2.29 -11.62
C PRO A 252 -12.32 1.22 -11.56
N GLY A 253 -11.99 0.08 -10.95
CA GLY A 253 -12.86 -1.09 -10.88
C GLY A 253 -14.29 -0.87 -10.38
N ASP A 254 -14.45 -0.03 -9.37
CA ASP A 254 -15.73 0.32 -8.77
C ASP A 254 -16.60 1.17 -9.73
N ALA A 255 -16.00 2.16 -10.39
CA ALA A 255 -16.66 2.95 -11.42
C ALA A 255 -17.04 2.07 -12.62
N LEU A 256 -16.17 1.15 -13.05
CA LEU A 256 -16.46 0.22 -14.13
C LEU A 256 -17.63 -0.71 -13.77
N LYS A 257 -17.69 -1.19 -12.52
CA LYS A 257 -18.80 -2.01 -12.02
C LYS A 257 -20.11 -1.22 -12.01
N ALA A 258 -20.11 0.01 -11.49
CA ALA A 258 -21.28 0.88 -11.49
C ALA A 258 -21.76 1.21 -12.91
N LEU A 259 -20.83 1.54 -13.80
CA LEU A 259 -21.11 1.86 -15.19
C LEU A 259 -21.64 0.65 -15.97
N GLY A 260 -21.10 -0.54 -15.72
CA GLY A 260 -21.60 -1.79 -16.28
C GLY A 260 -23.02 -2.14 -15.84
N GLN A 261 -23.46 -1.67 -14.66
CA GLN A 261 -24.85 -1.79 -14.22
C GLN A 261 -25.77 -0.74 -14.86
N ALA A 262 -25.23 0.46 -15.14
CA ALA A 262 -25.98 1.58 -15.68
C ALA A 262 -26.12 1.57 -17.22
N SER A 263 -25.18 0.94 -17.95
CA SER A 263 -25.10 1.02 -19.41
C SER A 263 -24.96 -0.37 -20.06
N LEU A 264 -25.91 -0.72 -20.93
CA LEU A 264 -25.88 -1.98 -21.69
C LEU A 264 -24.66 -2.07 -22.61
N SER A 265 -24.28 -0.98 -23.29
CA SER A 265 -23.11 -0.94 -24.16
C SER A 265 -21.82 -1.29 -23.40
N ILE A 266 -21.70 -0.80 -22.16
CA ILE A 266 -20.56 -1.08 -21.28
C ILE A 266 -20.63 -2.53 -20.79
N MET A 267 -21.83 -3.01 -20.43
CA MET A 267 -22.04 -4.40 -20.04
C MET A 267 -21.59 -5.38 -21.14
N LEU A 268 -21.89 -5.08 -22.41
CA LEU A 268 -21.50 -5.88 -23.57
C LEU A 268 -19.97 -5.91 -23.76
N VAL A 269 -19.31 -4.75 -23.74
CA VAL A 269 -17.84 -4.66 -23.84
C VAL A 269 -17.15 -5.47 -22.74
N THR A 270 -17.67 -5.35 -21.51
CA THR A 270 -17.14 -6.04 -20.34
C THR A 270 -17.59 -7.50 -20.23
N GLN A 271 -18.21 -8.09 -21.25
CA GLN A 271 -18.35 -9.55 -21.34
C GLN A 271 -17.11 -10.24 -21.90
N ASN A 272 -16.26 -9.50 -22.61
CA ASN A 272 -15.07 -10.06 -23.23
C ASN A 272 -14.09 -10.63 -22.18
N ARG A 273 -13.69 -11.89 -22.35
CA ARG A 273 -12.75 -12.59 -21.45
C ARG A 273 -11.39 -11.92 -21.40
N LEU A 274 -10.89 -11.45 -22.55
CA LEU A 274 -9.57 -10.83 -22.68
C LEU A 274 -9.55 -9.42 -22.10
N PHE A 275 -10.69 -8.71 -22.13
CA PHE A 275 -10.84 -7.42 -21.45
C PHE A 275 -10.47 -7.56 -19.98
N TRP A 276 -11.10 -8.50 -19.24
CA TRP A 276 -10.81 -8.66 -17.81
C TRP A 276 -9.39 -9.16 -17.53
N LYS A 277 -8.81 -9.97 -18.43
CA LYS A 277 -7.41 -10.39 -18.31
C LYS A 277 -6.46 -9.19 -18.38
N GLN A 278 -6.71 -8.25 -19.28
CA GLN A 278 -5.92 -7.02 -19.43
C GLN A 278 -6.23 -6.04 -18.29
N PHE A 279 -7.51 -5.82 -17.99
CA PHE A 279 -7.97 -4.91 -16.96
C PHE A 279 -7.40 -5.27 -15.59
N THR A 280 -7.43 -6.55 -15.21
CA THR A 280 -6.84 -7.00 -13.93
C THR A 280 -5.35 -6.65 -13.82
N GLN A 281 -4.59 -6.72 -14.92
CA GLN A 281 -3.16 -6.37 -14.89
C GLN A 281 -2.93 -4.86 -14.74
N LEU A 282 -3.85 -4.06 -15.25
CA LEU A 282 -3.76 -2.60 -15.22
C LEU A 282 -4.30 -2.01 -13.92
N ASP A 283 -5.39 -2.56 -13.38
CA ASP A 283 -6.06 -2.10 -12.17
C ASP A 283 -5.45 -2.71 -10.88
N MET A 284 -4.75 -3.85 -10.99
CA MET A 284 -4.06 -4.51 -9.86
C MET A 284 -2.53 -4.63 -10.06
N PRO A 285 -1.80 -3.55 -10.37
CA PRO A 285 -0.36 -3.61 -10.59
C PRO A 285 0.44 -4.00 -9.33
N TRP A 286 -0.13 -3.78 -8.14
CA TRP A 286 0.39 -4.26 -6.86
C TRP A 286 0.29 -5.79 -6.69
N PHE A 287 -0.46 -6.51 -7.53
CA PHE A 287 -0.63 -7.96 -7.43
C PHE A 287 0.23 -8.70 -8.47
N TRP A 288 1.56 -8.59 -8.31
CA TRP A 288 2.54 -9.08 -9.29
C TRP A 288 2.56 -10.61 -9.47
N GLU A 289 1.98 -11.37 -8.54
CA GLU A 289 1.81 -12.83 -8.67
C GLU A 289 0.97 -13.18 -9.92
N LEU A 290 0.09 -12.27 -10.39
CA LEU A 290 -0.66 -12.45 -11.64
C LEU A 290 0.21 -12.43 -12.89
N GLN A 291 1.37 -11.77 -12.84
CA GLN A 291 2.27 -11.74 -13.99
C GLN A 291 2.83 -13.14 -14.27
N GLY A 292 3.06 -13.94 -13.23
CA GLY A 292 3.46 -15.34 -13.31
C GLY A 292 2.39 -16.28 -13.88
N ILE A 293 1.13 -15.86 -13.95
CA ILE A 293 0.03 -16.65 -14.54
C ILE A 293 0.14 -16.68 -16.08
N LYS A 294 0.80 -15.69 -16.70
CA LYS A 294 0.93 -15.58 -18.18
C LYS A 294 1.59 -16.80 -18.83
N SER A 295 2.44 -17.52 -18.10
CA SER A 295 3.16 -18.70 -18.58
C SER A 295 2.42 -20.03 -18.37
N ARG A 296 1.22 -20.02 -17.78
CA ARG A 296 0.53 -21.23 -17.34
C ARG A 296 -0.71 -21.53 -18.20
N LYS A 297 -1.01 -22.82 -18.40
CA LYS A 297 -2.25 -23.27 -19.03
C LYS A 297 -3.43 -22.95 -18.12
N VAL A 298 -4.19 -21.91 -18.46
CA VAL A 298 -5.44 -21.57 -17.79
C VAL A 298 -6.56 -22.39 -18.44
N PRO A 299 -7.47 -23.01 -17.66
CA PRO A 299 -8.63 -23.73 -18.21
C PRO A 299 -9.44 -22.87 -19.20
N ASP A 300 -10.06 -23.52 -20.19
CA ASP A 300 -10.84 -22.82 -21.22
C ASP A 300 -12.10 -22.15 -20.65
N ASP A 301 -12.68 -22.75 -19.60
CA ASP A 301 -13.86 -22.26 -18.86
C ASP A 301 -13.54 -21.18 -17.81
N PHE A 302 -12.27 -20.77 -17.69
CA PHE A 302 -11.87 -19.84 -16.64
C PHE A 302 -12.36 -18.39 -16.89
N ASN A 303 -13.09 -17.85 -15.92
CA ASN A 303 -13.73 -16.55 -16.00
C ASN A 303 -12.88 -15.44 -15.33
N TYR A 304 -12.14 -14.67 -16.15
CA TYR A 304 -11.30 -13.57 -15.64
C TYR A 304 -12.09 -12.45 -14.95
N LYS A 305 -13.36 -12.22 -15.30
CA LYS A 305 -14.21 -11.24 -14.60
C LYS A 305 -14.42 -11.65 -13.15
N ARG A 306 -14.69 -12.93 -12.94
CA ARG A 306 -14.87 -13.49 -11.60
C ARG A 306 -13.56 -13.55 -10.82
N LEU A 307 -12.45 -13.86 -11.49
CA LEU A 307 -11.12 -13.75 -10.89
C LEU A 307 -10.89 -12.33 -10.38
N TYR A 308 -11.13 -11.32 -11.21
CA TYR A 308 -10.99 -9.91 -10.82
C TYR A 308 -11.84 -9.60 -9.58
N MET A 309 -13.13 -9.91 -9.60
CA MET A 309 -14.03 -9.65 -8.48
C MET A 309 -13.60 -10.36 -7.19
N TRP A 310 -13.16 -11.61 -7.31
CA TRP A 310 -12.68 -12.39 -6.17
C TRP A 310 -11.39 -11.80 -5.61
N LEU A 311 -10.40 -11.49 -6.45
CA LEU A 311 -9.14 -10.86 -6.03
C LEU A 311 -9.38 -9.52 -5.36
N ASP A 312 -10.19 -8.66 -5.98
CA ASP A 312 -10.54 -7.35 -5.42
C ASP A 312 -11.10 -7.50 -4.00
N GLN A 313 -12.02 -8.44 -3.81
CA GLN A 313 -12.66 -8.69 -2.52
C GLN A 313 -11.72 -9.24 -1.45
N ILE A 314 -10.89 -10.24 -1.78
CA ILE A 314 -10.06 -10.94 -0.79
C ILE A 314 -8.79 -10.17 -0.41
N THR A 315 -8.32 -9.28 -1.29
CA THR A 315 -7.11 -8.48 -1.09
C THR A 315 -7.40 -7.06 -0.59
N ALA A 316 -8.68 -6.65 -0.57
CA ALA A 316 -9.07 -5.34 -0.06
C ALA A 316 -8.59 -5.18 1.40
N PRO A 317 -7.87 -4.08 1.72
CA PRO A 317 -7.48 -3.78 3.09
C PRO A 317 -8.74 -3.56 3.93
N ARG A 318 -8.95 -4.42 4.93
CA ARG A 318 -10.15 -4.37 5.75
C ARG A 318 -9.84 -4.78 7.18
N TYR A 319 -10.40 -4.02 8.10
CA TYR A 319 -10.42 -4.35 9.50
C TYR A 319 -11.03 -5.76 9.75
N GLY A 320 -10.42 -6.53 10.64
CA GLY A 320 -10.82 -7.89 10.99
C GLY A 320 -10.39 -8.96 9.97
N MET A 321 -9.39 -8.68 9.12
CA MET A 321 -8.85 -9.67 8.20
C MET A 321 -8.16 -10.82 8.94
N SER A 322 -8.62 -12.06 8.73
CA SER A 322 -8.12 -13.24 9.44
C SER A 322 -7.23 -14.17 8.61
N ASP A 323 -7.20 -14.02 7.27
CA ASP A 323 -6.39 -14.86 6.40
C ASP A 323 -4.95 -14.34 6.33
N ALA A 324 -4.06 -14.97 7.11
CA ALA A 324 -2.65 -14.62 7.20
C ALA A 324 -1.96 -14.56 5.81
N LYS A 325 -2.36 -15.41 4.86
CA LYS A 325 -1.77 -15.44 3.50
C LYS A 325 -2.08 -14.18 2.69
N LEU A 326 -3.20 -13.53 2.99
CA LEU A 326 -3.69 -12.36 2.28
C LEU A 326 -3.34 -11.05 2.99
N THR A 327 -3.07 -11.07 4.30
CA THR A 327 -2.78 -9.85 5.07
C THR A 327 -1.61 -9.04 4.51
N GLY A 328 -0.53 -9.69 4.08
CA GLY A 328 0.60 -8.99 3.44
C GLY A 328 0.21 -8.34 2.11
N VAL A 329 -0.65 -8.99 1.33
CA VAL A 329 -1.17 -8.44 0.06
C VAL A 329 -2.07 -7.23 0.32
N ALA A 330 -2.93 -7.30 1.33
CA ALA A 330 -3.73 -6.16 1.76
C ALA A 330 -2.84 -4.99 2.20
N ASN A 331 -1.76 -5.25 2.96
CA ASN A 331 -0.79 -4.20 3.30
C ASN A 331 -0.15 -3.58 2.07
N ARG A 332 0.25 -4.41 1.13
CA ARG A 332 0.88 -4.01 -0.12
C ARG A 332 -0.05 -3.13 -0.96
N ARG A 333 -1.32 -3.53 -1.12
CA ARG A 333 -2.35 -2.75 -1.83
C ARG A 333 -2.55 -1.38 -1.16
N ARG A 334 -2.57 -1.33 0.17
CA ARG A 334 -2.63 -0.08 0.94
C ARG A 334 -1.41 0.82 0.70
N ILE A 335 -0.20 0.25 0.76
CA ILE A 335 1.05 1.00 0.51
C ILE A 335 1.08 1.50 -0.93
N TRP A 336 0.62 0.70 -1.90
CA TRP A 336 0.51 1.09 -3.29
C TRP A 336 -0.35 2.34 -3.45
N GLY A 337 -1.52 2.40 -2.82
CA GLY A 337 -2.38 3.60 -2.86
C GLY A 337 -1.71 4.85 -2.31
N ALA A 338 -0.91 4.73 -1.25
CA ALA A 338 -0.10 5.85 -0.74
C ALA A 338 1.03 6.25 -1.71
N CYS A 339 1.60 5.29 -2.44
CA CYS A 339 2.60 5.56 -3.48
C CYS A 339 1.98 6.21 -4.73
N GLU A 340 0.74 5.89 -5.09
CA GLU A 340 0.03 6.52 -6.21
C GLU A 340 -0.12 8.03 -6.00
N GLU A 341 -0.42 8.47 -4.77
CA GLU A 341 -0.48 9.91 -4.42
C GLU A 341 0.85 10.65 -4.61
N LEU A 342 1.97 9.94 -4.48
CA LEU A 342 3.32 10.47 -4.72
C LEU A 342 3.69 10.44 -6.20
N ALA A 343 3.17 9.47 -6.95
CA ALA A 343 3.57 9.21 -8.33
C ALA A 343 3.30 10.42 -9.23
N ASP A 344 2.11 11.01 -9.15
CA ASP A 344 1.75 12.19 -9.97
C ASP A 344 2.74 13.35 -9.74
N ARG A 345 3.00 13.67 -8.47
CA ARG A 345 3.94 14.74 -8.07
C ARG A 345 5.36 14.46 -8.55
N TYR A 346 5.80 13.21 -8.46
CA TYR A 346 7.12 12.78 -8.92
C TYR A 346 7.26 12.95 -10.44
N HIS A 347 6.27 12.49 -11.22
CA HIS A 347 6.28 12.61 -12.68
C HIS A 347 6.22 14.08 -13.14
N GLU A 348 5.41 14.93 -12.47
CA GLU A 348 5.42 16.37 -12.70
C GLU A 348 6.79 16.99 -12.35
N GLY A 349 7.39 16.57 -11.25
CA GLY A 349 8.71 17.02 -10.80
C GLY A 349 9.84 16.69 -11.78
N LEU A 350 9.74 15.56 -12.50
CA LEU A 350 10.69 15.18 -13.56
C LEU A 350 10.58 16.10 -14.79
N GLN A 351 9.39 16.65 -15.08
CA GLN A 351 9.16 17.51 -16.24
C GLN A 351 9.59 18.97 -16.01
N GLN A 352 9.78 19.38 -14.75
CA GLN A 352 10.24 20.73 -14.44
C GLN A 352 11.74 20.88 -14.77
N PRO A 353 12.14 21.78 -15.68
CA PRO A 353 13.55 22.09 -15.87
C PRO A 353 14.10 22.65 -14.55
N ALA A 354 15.28 22.17 -14.14
CA ALA A 354 16.00 22.73 -13.01
C ALA A 354 16.15 24.25 -13.26
N ILE A 355 15.42 25.06 -12.49
CA ILE A 355 15.50 26.51 -12.58
C ILE A 355 16.97 26.86 -12.36
N ARG A 356 17.64 27.29 -13.44
CA ARG A 356 18.98 27.88 -13.34
C ARG A 356 18.82 29.08 -12.44
N THR A 357 19.39 29.00 -11.24
CA THR A 357 19.62 30.15 -10.37
C THR A 357 20.34 31.20 -11.20
N THR A 358 19.58 32.19 -11.66
CA THR A 358 20.13 33.34 -12.37
C THR A 358 20.93 34.09 -11.33
N GLN A 359 22.25 34.09 -11.47
CA GLN A 359 23.14 34.96 -10.71
C GLN A 359 22.65 36.40 -10.92
N TRP A 360 22.17 37.02 -9.84
CA TRP A 360 22.03 38.46 -9.79
C TRP A 360 23.44 39.03 -9.66
N ASN A 361 24.06 39.35 -10.80
CA ASN A 361 25.23 40.22 -10.82
C ASN A 361 24.77 41.62 -10.38
N SER A 362 25.12 41.98 -9.16
CA SER A 362 25.03 43.35 -8.67
C SER A 362 26.24 44.09 -9.22
N GLY A 363 25.98 45.19 -9.94
CA GLY A 363 27.01 46.12 -10.43
C GLY A 363 27.54 47.04 -9.35
#